data_AF-A0AAE2WHL3-F1
#
_entry.id   AF-A0AAE2WHL3-F1
#
_cell.length_a   1.000
_cell.length_b   1.000
_cell.length_c   1.000
_cell.angle_alpha   90.00
_cell.angle_beta   90.00
_cell.angle_gamma   90.00
#
_symmetry.space_group_name_H-M   'P 1'
#
loop_
_entity.id
_entity.type
_entity.pdbx_description
1 polymer ?
#
loop_
_entity_poly.entity_id
_entity_poly.type
_entity_poly.pdbx_seq_one_letter_code
_entity_poly.pdbx_strand_id
1 'polypeptide(L)'
;GWAGGQYGMIAIPRIGHEVIVSFLEGDPDQPIVTGRTFHATNPSPYPLPANKTRTVLRTKTHQGEGFNELRFEDQAGQEEIYLHGQKDLKALVENDVVWHIKHDAHTEIDNERVIRIKANDHLTVENEKRDHVKGALSLTVDASMHQKLGQALLVEAGEEVHVKAGAKVVLEAGAELTLKVGGSFVKIDPSGVSIVGPAININSGGSAGSGSGWAGQSPILPGGVAVPPAPPATLPAPAIHKSMESMSPLVKPCPLAKGGKA
;
A
#
# COMPACT_ATOMS: atom_id res chain seq x y z
N GLY A 1 -23.10 5.39 25.74
CA GLY A 1 -22.47 5.70 24.45
C GLY A 1 -22.36 7.20 24.29
N TRP A 2 -21.64 7.69 23.28
CA TRP A 2 -21.62 9.12 22.94
C TRP A 2 -22.63 9.36 21.81
N ALA A 3 -23.64 10.20 22.05
CA ALA A 3 -24.71 10.47 21.09
C ALA A 3 -25.14 11.95 21.16
N GLY A 4 -25.03 12.65 20.03
CA GLY A 4 -25.53 14.01 19.85
C GLY A 4 -26.36 14.13 18.57
N GLY A 5 -26.86 15.33 18.27
CA GLY A 5 -27.64 15.59 17.05
C GLY A 5 -26.80 15.35 15.79
N GLN A 6 -26.91 14.17 15.18
CA GLN A 6 -26.18 13.72 13.99
C GLN A 6 -24.67 13.46 14.17
N TYR A 7 -24.17 13.28 15.41
CA TYR A 7 -22.79 12.87 15.67
C TYR A 7 -22.70 11.90 16.87
N GLY A 8 -21.61 11.14 16.97
CA GLY A 8 -21.37 10.21 18.06
C GLY A 8 -20.98 8.81 17.57
N MET A 9 -21.23 7.79 18.40
CA MET A 9 -20.91 6.40 18.13
C MET A 9 -22.18 5.56 18.02
N ILE A 10 -22.27 4.74 16.97
CA ILE A 10 -23.36 3.78 16.78
C ILE A 10 -22.80 2.38 16.51
N ALA A 11 -23.24 1.40 17.31
CA ALA A 11 -22.90 0.00 17.14
C ALA A 11 -24.15 -0.85 17.36
N ILE A 12 -24.90 -1.10 16.28
CA ILE A 12 -26.20 -1.77 16.33
C ILE A 12 -26.01 -3.24 16.78
N PRO A 13 -26.74 -3.72 17.81
CA PRO A 13 -26.79 -5.13 18.16
C PRO A 13 -27.23 -5.97 16.95
N ARG A 14 -26.64 -7.17 16.78
CA ARG A 14 -27.01 -8.11 15.72
C ARG A 14 -27.75 -9.28 16.36
N ILE A 15 -28.50 -10.01 15.54
CA ILE A 15 -29.20 -11.24 15.96
C ILE A 15 -28.18 -12.20 16.61
N GLY A 16 -28.51 -12.69 17.79
CA GLY A 16 -27.66 -13.57 18.60
C GLY A 16 -26.73 -12.86 19.58
N HIS A 17 -26.61 -11.53 19.53
CA HIS A 17 -25.86 -10.79 20.56
C HIS A 17 -26.67 -10.67 21.85
N GLU A 18 -26.01 -10.92 22.99
CA GLU A 18 -26.57 -10.60 24.31
C GLU A 18 -26.56 -9.09 24.55
N VAL A 19 -27.66 -8.59 25.12
CA VAL A 19 -27.88 -7.17 25.44
C VAL A 19 -28.37 -7.05 26.88
N ILE A 20 -27.99 -5.98 27.55
CA ILE A 20 -28.53 -5.59 28.85
C ILE A 20 -29.74 -4.69 28.57
N VAL A 21 -30.92 -5.12 29.03
CA VAL A 21 -32.15 -4.34 28.96
C VAL A 21 -32.42 -3.72 30.33
N SER A 22 -32.68 -2.43 30.35
CA SER A 22 -33.19 -1.67 31.48
C SER A 22 -34.60 -1.18 31.17
N PHE A 23 -35.32 -0.69 32.17
CA PHE A 23 -36.71 -0.27 32.06
C PHE A 23 -36.83 1.17 32.56
N LEU A 24 -37.46 2.05 31.77
CA LEU A 24 -37.61 3.46 32.14
C LEU A 24 -38.49 3.57 33.38
N GLU A 25 -37.98 4.23 34.42
CA GLU A 25 -38.62 4.30 35.75
C GLU A 25 -39.01 2.93 36.36
N GLY A 26 -38.41 1.85 35.88
CA GLY A 26 -38.74 0.48 36.28
C GLY A 26 -39.99 -0.11 35.63
N ASP A 27 -40.62 0.58 34.67
CA ASP A 27 -41.79 0.10 33.94
C ASP A 27 -41.44 -1.02 32.94
N PRO A 28 -41.87 -2.27 33.16
CA PRO A 28 -41.59 -3.40 32.27
C PRO A 28 -42.08 -3.19 30.82
N ASP A 29 -43.06 -2.31 30.60
CA ASP A 29 -43.62 -2.00 29.28
C ASP A 29 -42.79 -0.96 28.51
N GLN A 30 -41.75 -0.38 29.13
CA GLN A 30 -40.85 0.60 28.51
C GLN A 30 -39.38 0.15 28.55
N PRO A 31 -39.01 -0.93 27.82
CA PRO A 31 -37.64 -1.42 27.78
C PRO A 31 -36.70 -0.52 26.97
N ILE A 32 -35.44 -0.44 27.41
CA ILE A 32 -34.35 0.24 26.73
C ILE A 32 -33.05 -0.57 26.84
N VAL A 33 -32.31 -0.73 25.75
CA VAL A 33 -31.01 -1.41 25.76
C VAL A 33 -29.94 -0.46 26.28
N THR A 34 -29.24 -0.83 27.36
CA THR A 34 -28.24 0.02 28.04
C THR A 34 -26.82 -0.51 27.95
N GLY A 35 -26.63 -1.76 27.53
CA GLY A 35 -25.29 -2.35 27.44
C GLY A 35 -25.25 -3.66 26.67
N ARG A 36 -24.05 -4.20 26.55
CA ARG A 36 -23.75 -5.50 25.91
C ARG A 36 -22.60 -6.17 26.66
N THR A 37 -22.62 -7.49 26.69
CA THR A 37 -21.63 -8.31 27.37
C THR A 37 -21.08 -9.39 26.44
N PHE A 38 -19.86 -9.83 26.71
CA PHE A 38 -19.32 -11.07 26.15
C PHE A 38 -19.72 -12.23 27.07
N HIS A 39 -19.96 -13.41 26.48
CA HIS A 39 -20.29 -14.65 27.20
C HIS A 39 -19.69 -15.86 26.48
N ALA A 40 -19.91 -17.06 26.99
CA ALA A 40 -19.25 -18.28 26.50
C ALA A 40 -19.44 -18.56 24.99
N THR A 41 -20.59 -18.19 24.42
CA THR A 41 -20.91 -18.37 22.98
C THR A 41 -20.78 -17.09 22.15
N ASN A 42 -20.49 -15.95 22.79
CA ASN A 42 -20.07 -14.70 22.16
C ASN A 42 -18.79 -14.19 22.86
N PRO A 43 -17.63 -14.84 22.60
CA PRO A 43 -16.39 -14.55 23.29
C PRO A 43 -15.81 -13.19 22.89
N SER A 44 -14.89 -12.68 23.70
CA SER A 44 -14.11 -11.49 23.38
C SER A 44 -13.30 -11.68 22.09
N PRO A 45 -12.95 -10.60 21.36
CA PRO A 45 -12.18 -10.68 20.11
C PRO A 45 -10.82 -11.39 20.23
N TYR A 46 -10.23 -11.35 21.44
CA TYR A 46 -9.01 -12.06 21.79
C TYR A 46 -9.20 -12.85 23.09
N PRO A 47 -8.56 -14.03 23.24
CA PRO A 47 -8.64 -14.81 24.47
C PRO A 47 -8.10 -14.06 25.69
N LEU A 48 -8.84 -14.13 26.79
CA LEU A 48 -8.45 -13.57 28.09
C LEU A 48 -8.10 -14.71 29.07
N PRO A 49 -7.16 -14.49 30.02
CA PRO A 49 -6.48 -13.23 30.33
C PRO A 49 -5.20 -12.96 29.51
N ALA A 50 -4.86 -13.82 28.55
CA ALA A 50 -3.60 -13.72 27.79
C ALA A 50 -3.42 -12.34 27.11
N ASN A 51 -4.49 -11.75 26.60
CA ASN A 51 -4.48 -10.47 25.88
C ASN A 51 -5.09 -9.32 26.70
N LYS A 52 -4.92 -9.34 28.02
CA LYS A 52 -5.51 -8.35 28.94
C LYS A 52 -5.03 -6.90 28.73
N THR A 53 -3.92 -6.71 28.04
CA THR A 53 -3.30 -5.41 27.71
C THR A 53 -3.80 -4.82 26.40
N ARG A 54 -4.77 -5.48 25.72
CA ARG A 54 -5.30 -5.01 24.43
C ARG A 54 -6.59 -4.24 24.58
N THR A 55 -6.65 -3.08 23.93
CA THR A 55 -7.89 -2.34 23.68
C THR A 55 -8.29 -2.51 22.21
N VAL A 56 -9.54 -2.90 21.93
CA VAL A 56 -9.95 -3.35 20.60
C VAL A 56 -11.31 -2.79 20.19
N LEU A 57 -11.36 -2.21 18.99
CA LEU A 57 -12.58 -1.88 18.26
C LEU A 57 -12.63 -2.74 16.99
N ARG A 58 -13.26 -3.91 17.08
CA ARG A 58 -13.42 -4.87 15.97
C ARG A 58 -14.86 -4.92 15.47
N THR A 59 -15.03 -4.86 14.16
CA THR A 59 -16.31 -5.08 13.47
C THR A 59 -16.38 -6.50 12.90
N LYS A 60 -17.51 -6.91 12.32
CA LYS A 60 -17.63 -8.19 11.59
C LYS A 60 -18.31 -7.92 10.26
N THR A 61 -17.79 -8.45 9.15
CA THR A 61 -18.46 -8.39 7.86
C THR A 61 -19.88 -8.95 8.00
N HIS A 62 -20.89 -8.24 7.48
CA HIS A 62 -22.26 -8.73 7.46
C HIS A 62 -22.47 -9.55 6.18
N GLN A 63 -23.10 -10.72 6.28
CA GLN A 63 -23.32 -11.62 5.15
C GLN A 63 -22.04 -12.01 4.40
N GLY A 64 -20.95 -12.16 5.14
CA GLY A 64 -19.65 -12.56 4.61
C GLY A 64 -18.66 -12.78 5.74
N GLU A 65 -17.42 -13.06 5.37
CA GLU A 65 -16.32 -13.29 6.32
C GLU A 65 -15.44 -12.04 6.46
N GLY A 66 -14.66 -11.99 7.55
CA GLY A 66 -13.72 -10.89 7.80
C GLY A 66 -14.18 -9.82 8.79
N PHE A 67 -13.32 -8.82 8.97
CA PHE A 67 -13.49 -7.76 9.96
C PHE A 67 -12.66 -6.52 9.64
N ASN A 68 -13.10 -5.35 10.09
CA ASN A 68 -12.23 -4.17 10.25
C ASN A 68 -11.86 -4.03 11.73
N GLU A 69 -10.65 -3.57 12.02
CA GLU A 69 -10.15 -3.44 13.40
C GLU A 69 -9.28 -2.19 13.58
N LEU A 70 -9.47 -1.53 14.72
CA LEU A 70 -8.48 -0.67 15.36
C LEU A 70 -8.13 -1.30 16.72
N ARG A 71 -6.85 -1.60 16.94
CA ARG A 71 -6.34 -2.23 18.15
C ARG A 71 -5.15 -1.45 18.70
N PHE A 72 -5.07 -1.40 20.02
CA PHE A 72 -3.94 -0.89 20.79
C PHE A 72 -3.41 -2.01 21.68
N GLU A 73 -2.10 -2.24 21.65
CA GLU A 73 -1.36 -3.11 22.57
C GLU A 73 -0.56 -2.23 23.53
N ASP A 74 -0.79 -2.41 24.84
CA ASP A 74 -0.17 -1.61 25.91
C ASP A 74 0.87 -2.39 26.72
N GLN A 75 1.26 -3.59 26.28
CA GLN A 75 2.34 -4.35 26.91
C GLN A 75 3.68 -3.64 26.71
N ALA A 76 4.34 -3.30 27.82
CA ALA A 76 5.61 -2.57 27.81
C ALA A 76 6.67 -3.24 26.93
N GLY A 77 7.27 -2.46 26.01
CA GLY A 77 8.26 -2.92 25.03
C GLY A 77 7.68 -3.66 23.82
N GLN A 78 6.37 -3.77 23.72
CA GLN A 78 5.62 -4.41 22.62
C GLN A 78 4.42 -3.54 22.20
N GLU A 79 4.48 -2.24 22.49
CA GLU A 79 3.38 -1.32 22.21
C GLU A 79 3.12 -1.22 20.71
N GLU A 80 1.84 -1.27 20.33
CA GLU A 80 1.47 -1.29 18.92
C GLU A 80 0.09 -0.66 18.71
N ILE A 81 -0.05 0.08 17.61
CA ILE A 81 -1.36 0.43 17.03
C ILE A 81 -1.52 -0.37 15.74
N TYR A 82 -2.57 -1.18 15.67
CA TYR A 82 -2.91 -1.96 14.50
C TYR A 82 -4.21 -1.45 13.86
N LEU A 83 -4.15 -1.13 12.57
CA LEU A 83 -5.30 -0.73 11.76
C LEU A 83 -5.47 -1.73 10.61
N HIS A 84 -6.64 -2.38 10.57
CA HIS A 84 -7.01 -3.33 9.54
C HIS A 84 -8.26 -2.89 8.79
N GLY A 85 -8.13 -2.70 7.48
CA GLY A 85 -9.25 -2.57 6.56
C GLY A 85 -9.50 -3.88 5.83
N GLN A 86 -10.72 -4.42 5.90
CA GLN A 86 -11.07 -5.67 5.22
C GLN A 86 -11.10 -5.55 3.70
N LYS A 87 -11.31 -4.33 3.18
CA LYS A 87 -11.41 -4.04 1.76
C LYS A 87 -10.70 -2.71 1.44
N ASP A 88 -11.43 -1.60 1.47
CA ASP A 88 -10.91 -0.29 1.11
C ASP A 88 -10.65 0.54 2.38
N LEU A 89 -9.46 1.14 2.50
CA LEU A 89 -9.19 2.22 3.45
C LEU A 89 -9.18 3.55 2.69
N LYS A 90 -10.09 4.46 3.05
CA LYS A 90 -10.12 5.83 2.52
C LYS A 90 -9.83 6.82 3.64
N ALA A 91 -8.79 7.63 3.44
CA ALA A 91 -8.46 8.74 4.33
C ALA A 91 -8.61 10.05 3.55
N LEU A 92 -9.45 10.96 4.07
CA LEU A 92 -9.60 12.33 3.58
C LEU A 92 -9.12 13.26 4.68
N VAL A 93 -8.15 14.09 4.37
CA VAL A 93 -7.59 15.09 5.28
C VAL A 93 -7.72 16.44 4.59
N GLU A 94 -8.50 17.34 5.20
CA GLU A 94 -8.86 18.64 4.60
C GLU A 94 -7.75 19.70 4.74
N ASN A 95 -6.75 19.45 5.59
CA ASN A 95 -5.65 20.37 5.84
C ASN A 95 -4.30 19.64 5.77
N ASP A 96 -3.69 19.36 6.91
CA ASP A 96 -2.33 18.84 6.98
C ASP A 96 -2.27 17.41 7.51
N VAL A 97 -1.38 16.61 6.92
CA VAL A 97 -0.95 15.31 7.45
C VAL A 97 0.53 15.38 7.78
N VAL A 98 0.91 14.91 8.98
CA VAL A 98 2.30 14.90 9.44
C VAL A 98 2.64 13.49 9.90
N TRP A 99 3.75 12.95 9.37
CA TRP A 99 4.32 11.68 9.80
C TRP A 99 5.69 11.94 10.41
N HIS A 100 5.87 11.59 11.68
CA HIS A 100 7.17 11.60 12.35
C HIS A 100 7.48 10.20 12.84
N ILE A 101 8.28 9.48 12.05
CA ILE A 101 8.67 8.09 12.30
C ILE A 101 10.12 8.11 12.76
N LYS A 102 10.38 7.64 13.98
CA LYS A 102 11.71 7.74 14.63
C LYS A 102 12.69 6.63 14.25
N HIS A 103 12.17 5.53 13.72
CA HIS A 103 12.97 4.39 13.30
C HIS A 103 12.66 4.11 11.83
N ASP A 104 12.05 2.97 11.51
CA ASP A 104 11.84 2.55 10.13
C ASP A 104 10.40 2.75 9.66
N ALA A 105 10.25 3.00 8.36
CA ALA A 105 8.98 2.99 7.66
C ALA A 105 9.04 1.93 6.55
N HIS A 106 8.19 0.91 6.65
CA HIS A 106 8.04 -0.12 5.62
C HIS A 106 6.74 0.10 4.86
N THR A 107 6.79 -0.02 3.53
CA THR A 107 5.61 0.11 2.66
C THR A 107 5.71 -0.94 1.56
N GLU A 108 4.68 -1.79 1.49
CA GLU A 108 4.53 -2.82 0.46
C GLU A 108 3.20 -2.57 -0.27
N ILE A 109 3.25 -2.56 -1.60
CA ILE A 109 2.10 -2.31 -2.48
C ILE A 109 2.15 -3.35 -3.58
N ASP A 110 1.25 -4.33 -3.52
CA ASP A 110 1.26 -5.49 -4.42
C ASP A 110 0.91 -5.16 -5.88
N ASN A 111 0.19 -4.05 -6.10
CA ASN A 111 -0.24 -3.64 -7.43
C ASN A 111 0.38 -2.31 -7.86
N GLU A 112 -0.30 -1.18 -7.63
CA GLU A 112 0.10 0.11 -8.17
C GLU A 112 0.02 1.22 -7.12
N ARG A 113 0.99 2.14 -7.18
CA ARG A 113 1.00 3.40 -6.43
C ARG A 113 0.90 4.57 -7.42
N VAL A 114 -0.17 5.36 -7.29
CA VAL A 114 -0.33 6.59 -8.08
C VAL A 114 -0.34 7.79 -7.14
N ILE A 115 0.53 8.77 -7.42
CA ILE A 115 0.65 10.00 -6.65
C ILE A 115 0.51 11.19 -7.58
N ARG A 116 -0.31 12.16 -7.16
CA ARG A 116 -0.37 13.48 -7.79
C ARG A 116 -0.10 14.55 -6.75
N ILE A 117 1.02 15.23 -6.91
CA ILE A 117 1.39 16.41 -6.15
C ILE A 117 1.15 17.61 -7.07
N LYS A 118 0.32 18.56 -6.62
CA LYS A 118 -0.08 19.72 -7.44
C LYS A 118 0.96 20.85 -7.43
N ALA A 119 1.81 20.88 -6.41
CA ALA A 119 2.84 21.88 -6.24
C ALA A 119 4.21 21.20 -6.21
N ASN A 120 4.92 21.26 -5.09
CA ASN A 120 6.30 20.79 -4.99
C ASN A 120 6.40 19.43 -4.28
N ASP A 121 7.28 18.58 -4.79
CA ASP A 121 7.75 17.37 -4.13
C ASP A 121 9.24 17.55 -3.82
N HIS A 122 9.60 17.50 -2.54
CA HIS A 122 10.98 17.66 -2.08
C HIS A 122 11.43 16.40 -1.37
N LEU A 123 12.50 15.80 -1.88
CA LEU A 123 13.11 14.61 -1.31
C LEU A 123 14.58 14.88 -0.99
N THR A 124 14.94 14.76 0.28
CA THR A 124 16.33 14.72 0.73
C THR A 124 16.62 13.32 1.25
N VAL A 125 17.71 12.72 0.75
CA VAL A 125 18.21 11.43 1.21
C VAL A 125 19.68 11.61 1.57
N GLU A 126 20.01 11.50 2.86
CA GLU A 126 21.35 11.81 3.38
C GLU A 126 22.41 10.77 3.03
N ASN A 127 22.00 9.52 2.84
CA ASN A 127 22.91 8.42 2.54
C ASN A 127 22.70 7.90 1.11
N GLU A 128 21.73 7.00 0.91
CA GLU A 128 21.60 6.25 -0.33
C GLU A 128 20.15 6.19 -0.82
N LYS A 129 19.96 6.36 -2.13
CA LYS A 129 18.75 5.99 -2.87
C LYS A 129 19.11 4.99 -3.95
N ARG A 130 18.41 3.85 -3.99
CA ARG A 130 18.50 2.86 -5.07
C ARG A 130 17.13 2.65 -5.68
N ASP A 131 17.05 2.75 -7.01
CA ASP A 131 15.86 2.40 -7.77
C ASP A 131 16.20 1.22 -8.69
N HIS A 132 15.37 0.17 -8.66
CA HIS A 132 15.45 -0.94 -9.60
C HIS A 132 14.11 -1.09 -10.31
N VAL A 133 14.07 -0.68 -11.58
CA VAL A 133 12.86 -0.76 -12.42
C VAL A 133 13.06 -1.90 -13.41
N LYS A 134 12.26 -2.97 -13.30
CA LYS A 134 12.31 -4.12 -14.21
C LYS A 134 11.69 -3.83 -15.58
N GLY A 135 10.68 -2.95 -15.59
CA GLY A 135 10.03 -2.47 -16.80
C GLY A 135 10.69 -1.20 -17.34
N ALA A 136 9.91 -0.38 -18.03
CA ALA A 136 10.39 0.90 -18.54
C ALA A 136 10.39 1.99 -17.45
N LEU A 137 11.43 2.84 -17.46
CA LEU A 137 11.45 4.12 -16.75
C LEU A 137 11.30 5.25 -17.77
N SER A 138 10.25 6.06 -17.63
CA SER A 138 10.04 7.29 -18.42
C SER A 138 10.18 8.51 -17.52
N LEU A 139 11.05 9.44 -17.90
CA LEU A 139 11.22 10.73 -17.25
C LEU A 139 10.99 11.84 -18.27
N THR A 140 9.95 12.64 -18.04
CA THR A 140 9.65 13.83 -18.85
C THR A 140 9.77 15.05 -17.97
N VAL A 141 10.55 16.04 -18.41
CA VAL A 141 10.76 17.31 -17.71
C VAL A 141 10.55 18.43 -18.72
N ASP A 142 9.47 19.20 -18.54
CA ASP A 142 9.08 20.25 -19.50
C ASP A 142 9.99 21.48 -19.45
N ALA A 143 10.58 21.75 -18.28
CA ALA A 143 11.47 22.88 -18.05
C ALA A 143 12.94 22.43 -18.12
N SER A 144 13.59 22.23 -16.97
CA SER A 144 15.02 21.88 -16.92
C SER A 144 15.29 20.69 -16.00
N MET A 145 16.23 19.86 -16.44
CA MET A 145 16.82 18.79 -15.63
C MET A 145 18.27 19.15 -15.34
N HIS A 146 18.60 19.27 -14.06
CA HIS A 146 19.96 19.51 -13.60
C HIS A 146 20.50 18.26 -12.90
N GLN A 147 21.64 17.76 -13.35
CA GLN A 147 22.36 16.66 -12.70
C GLN A 147 23.75 17.13 -12.29
N LYS A 148 24.04 17.06 -11.00
CA LYS A 148 25.36 17.35 -10.44
C LYS A 148 25.82 16.10 -9.70
N LEU A 149 26.95 15.53 -10.12
CA LEU A 149 27.52 14.32 -9.54
C LEU A 149 28.90 14.64 -8.95
N GLY A 150 29.22 14.04 -7.80
CA GLY A 150 30.50 14.26 -7.12
C GLY A 150 31.66 13.45 -7.70
N GLN A 151 31.37 12.31 -8.34
CA GLN A 151 32.41 11.39 -8.84
C GLN A 151 32.20 11.04 -10.31
N ALA A 152 31.12 10.33 -10.66
CA ALA A 152 30.91 9.84 -12.02
C ALA A 152 29.44 9.74 -12.39
N LEU A 153 29.16 9.92 -13.68
CA LEU A 153 27.94 9.47 -14.35
C LEU A 153 28.32 8.29 -15.24
N LEU A 154 27.81 7.10 -14.92
CA LEU A 154 28.02 5.89 -15.72
C LEU A 154 26.71 5.54 -16.42
N VAL A 155 26.77 5.36 -17.74
CA VAL A 155 25.61 5.02 -18.57
C VAL A 155 25.99 3.80 -19.40
N GLU A 156 25.26 2.70 -19.20
CA GLU A 156 25.33 1.49 -20.00
C GLU A 156 23.96 1.24 -20.62
N ALA A 157 23.92 1.02 -21.93
CA ALA A 157 22.70 0.69 -22.65
C ALA A 157 22.98 -0.51 -23.56
N GLY A 158 22.05 -1.46 -23.62
CA GLY A 158 22.19 -2.67 -24.43
C GLY A 158 22.10 -2.41 -25.93
N GLU A 159 21.36 -1.37 -26.35
CA GLU A 159 21.12 -1.06 -27.77
C GLU A 159 21.58 0.36 -28.14
N GLU A 160 21.07 1.39 -27.46
CA GLU A 160 21.30 2.78 -27.87
C GLU A 160 21.41 3.76 -26.68
N VAL A 161 22.35 4.70 -26.79
CA VAL A 161 22.34 5.97 -26.07
C VAL A 161 22.16 7.10 -27.09
N HIS A 162 21.00 7.76 -27.08
CA HIS A 162 20.69 8.84 -28.02
C HIS A 162 20.61 10.19 -27.30
N VAL A 163 21.55 11.09 -27.61
CA VAL A 163 21.53 12.48 -27.13
C VAL A 163 21.17 13.40 -28.29
N LYS A 164 19.91 13.86 -28.30
CA LYS A 164 19.40 14.81 -29.29
C LYS A 164 19.16 16.18 -28.64
N ALA A 165 19.75 17.23 -29.20
CA ALA A 165 19.46 18.62 -28.83
C ALA A 165 18.97 19.39 -30.06
N GLY A 166 17.96 20.26 -29.87
CA GLY A 166 17.41 21.07 -30.97
C GLY A 166 18.37 22.16 -31.47
N ALA A 167 19.22 22.70 -30.60
CA ALA A 167 20.12 23.81 -30.94
C ALA A 167 21.61 23.48 -30.71
N LYS A 168 21.97 22.95 -29.53
CA LYS A 168 23.38 22.81 -29.13
C LYS A 168 23.59 21.61 -28.22
N VAL A 169 24.67 20.87 -28.46
CA VAL A 169 25.30 19.98 -27.49
C VAL A 169 26.69 20.53 -27.19
N VAL A 170 27.05 20.64 -25.90
CA VAL A 170 28.39 21.05 -25.46
C VAL A 170 28.93 19.95 -24.56
N LEU A 171 30.10 19.44 -24.91
CA LEU A 171 30.85 18.48 -24.10
C LEU A 171 32.19 19.12 -23.76
N GLU A 172 32.45 19.30 -22.47
CA GLU A 172 33.68 19.89 -21.95
C GLU A 172 34.31 18.94 -20.95
N ALA A 173 35.62 18.78 -21.04
CA ALA A 173 36.40 17.97 -20.12
C ALA A 173 37.67 18.74 -19.74
N GLY A 174 38.07 18.67 -18.47
CA GLY A 174 39.24 19.40 -17.97
C GLY A 174 40.58 18.78 -18.35
N ALA A 175 40.61 17.47 -18.61
CA ALA A 175 41.85 16.73 -18.89
C ALA A 175 41.83 16.02 -20.24
N GLU A 176 40.74 15.31 -20.56
CA GLU A 176 40.65 14.52 -21.79
C GLU A 176 39.19 14.34 -22.21
N LEU A 177 38.91 14.48 -23.50
CA LEU A 177 37.67 14.01 -24.12
C LEU A 177 38.01 12.94 -25.17
N THR A 178 37.51 11.73 -24.98
CA THR A 178 37.78 10.59 -25.87
C THR A 178 36.47 9.98 -26.39
N LEU A 179 36.39 9.77 -27.70
CA LEU A 179 35.33 9.06 -28.41
C LEU A 179 35.97 7.82 -29.06
N LYS A 180 35.59 6.62 -28.65
CA LYS A 180 36.20 5.38 -29.14
C LYS A 180 35.15 4.40 -29.65
N VAL A 181 35.40 3.81 -30.82
CA VAL A 181 34.57 2.74 -31.40
C VAL A 181 35.49 1.67 -31.97
N GLY A 182 35.46 0.47 -31.39
CA GLY A 182 36.37 -0.61 -31.75
C GLY A 182 37.84 -0.17 -31.67
N GLY A 183 38.57 -0.32 -32.79
CA GLY A 183 39.96 0.12 -32.93
C GLY A 183 40.15 1.61 -33.29
N SER A 184 39.08 2.35 -33.59
CA SER A 184 39.14 3.77 -33.99
C SER A 184 38.84 4.68 -32.80
N PHE A 185 39.45 5.87 -32.77
CA PHE A 185 39.15 6.87 -31.75
C PHE A 185 39.42 8.31 -32.19
N VAL A 186 38.75 9.24 -31.51
CA VAL A 186 39.07 10.67 -31.44
C VAL A 186 39.43 10.97 -30.00
N LYS A 187 40.59 11.57 -29.75
CA LYS A 187 41.02 12.00 -28.43
C LYS A 187 41.42 13.47 -28.47
N ILE A 188 40.93 14.24 -27.50
CA ILE A 188 41.22 15.65 -27.31
C ILE A 188 41.82 15.79 -25.92
N ASP A 189 43.03 16.33 -25.84
CA ASP A 189 43.73 16.59 -24.59
C ASP A 189 44.60 17.86 -24.72
N PRO A 190 45.37 18.29 -23.70
CA PRO A 190 46.21 19.49 -23.79
C PRO A 190 47.29 19.45 -24.89
N SER A 191 47.62 18.28 -25.44
CA SER A 191 48.59 18.13 -26.54
C SER A 191 47.98 18.32 -27.93
N GLY A 192 46.64 18.28 -28.04
CA GLY A 192 45.91 18.55 -29.27
C GLY A 192 44.79 17.55 -29.55
N VAL A 193 44.47 17.38 -30.83
CA VAL A 193 43.43 16.45 -31.31
C VAL A 193 44.07 15.31 -32.08
N SER A 194 43.88 14.09 -31.59
CA SER A 194 44.31 12.84 -32.24
C SER A 194 43.12 12.13 -32.87
N ILE A 195 43.22 11.74 -34.14
CA ILE A 195 42.21 10.98 -34.87
C ILE A 195 42.88 9.74 -35.47
N VAL A 196 42.45 8.55 -35.08
CA VAL A 196 43.07 7.28 -35.50
C VAL A 196 42.00 6.29 -35.95
N GLY A 197 42.21 5.66 -37.10
CA GLY A 197 41.37 4.58 -37.63
C GLY A 197 41.91 4.03 -38.96
N PRO A 198 41.41 2.88 -39.46
CA PRO A 198 41.86 2.28 -40.71
C PRO A 198 41.67 3.17 -41.95
N ALA A 199 40.60 3.98 -41.95
CA ALA A 199 40.34 5.01 -42.94
C ALA A 199 39.75 6.25 -42.24
N ILE A 200 40.20 7.43 -42.63
CA ILE A 200 39.67 8.72 -42.15
C ILE A 200 39.18 9.48 -43.38
N ASN A 201 37.87 9.49 -43.60
CA ASN A 201 37.29 10.24 -44.71
C ASN A 201 36.89 11.64 -44.23
N ILE A 202 37.41 12.67 -44.89
CA ILE A 202 37.09 14.07 -44.60
C ILE A 202 36.33 14.62 -45.81
N ASN A 203 35.12 15.13 -45.60
CA ASN A 203 34.21 15.63 -46.65
C ASN A 203 33.89 14.59 -47.76
N SER A 204 33.96 13.30 -47.45
CA SER A 204 33.75 12.19 -48.37
C SER A 204 33.21 10.97 -47.62
N GLY A 205 32.31 10.20 -48.24
CA GLY A 205 31.77 8.94 -47.70
C GLY A 205 30.71 9.07 -46.60
N GLY A 206 29.89 8.01 -46.47
CA GLY A 206 28.97 7.77 -45.35
C GLY A 206 27.61 8.51 -45.39
N SER A 207 26.72 8.11 -44.47
CA SER A 207 25.47 8.81 -44.12
C SER A 207 25.38 8.87 -42.59
N ALA A 208 24.79 9.92 -42.02
CA ALA A 208 24.58 10.00 -40.58
C ALA A 208 23.64 8.89 -40.08
N GLY A 209 23.91 8.35 -38.89
CA GLY A 209 22.94 7.49 -38.20
C GLY A 209 21.75 8.27 -37.67
N SER A 210 20.62 7.60 -37.45
CA SER A 210 19.41 8.17 -36.84
C SER A 210 19.10 7.45 -35.53
N GLY A 211 18.81 8.21 -34.47
CA GLY A 211 18.39 7.61 -33.20
C GLY A 211 16.87 7.47 -33.05
N SER A 212 16.44 6.59 -32.15
CA SER A 212 15.05 6.14 -31.98
C SER A 212 14.03 7.20 -31.54
N GLY A 213 14.47 8.25 -30.83
CA GLY A 213 13.60 9.34 -30.33
C GLY A 213 12.86 9.00 -29.03
N TRP A 214 11.97 9.90 -28.56
CA TRP A 214 11.19 9.67 -27.34
C TRP A 214 9.92 8.86 -27.63
N ALA A 215 9.73 7.77 -26.88
CA ALA A 215 8.55 6.90 -26.95
C ALA A 215 8.02 6.51 -25.55
N GLY A 216 8.32 7.34 -24.54
CA GLY A 216 7.91 7.09 -23.15
C GLY A 216 6.40 7.26 -22.93
N GLN A 217 5.93 6.90 -21.73
CA GLN A 217 4.53 7.10 -21.32
C GLN A 217 4.44 8.21 -20.27
N SER A 218 3.34 8.97 -20.29
CA SER A 218 3.05 9.98 -19.26
C SER A 218 2.47 9.33 -17.98
N PRO A 219 2.69 9.92 -16.79
CA PRO A 219 2.07 9.43 -15.56
C PRO A 219 0.54 9.44 -15.63
N ILE A 220 -0.10 8.42 -15.05
CA ILE A 220 -1.56 8.28 -14.97
C ILE A 220 -2.10 9.12 -13.80
N LEU A 221 -3.33 9.63 -13.93
CA LEU A 221 -3.98 10.39 -12.85
C LEU A 221 -4.51 9.47 -11.72
N PRO A 222 -4.51 9.92 -10.46
CA PRO A 222 -5.15 9.19 -9.37
C PRO A 222 -6.63 8.91 -9.69
N GLY A 223 -7.04 7.64 -9.53
CA GLY A 223 -8.40 7.18 -9.83
C GLY A 223 -8.60 6.61 -11.25
N GLY A 224 -7.61 6.70 -12.14
CA GLY A 224 -7.60 6.03 -13.44
C GLY A 224 -7.13 4.57 -13.43
N VAL A 225 -6.81 4.05 -12.24
CA VAL A 225 -6.27 2.70 -12.04
C VAL A 225 -7.42 1.69 -12.02
N ALA A 226 -7.30 0.63 -12.82
CA ALA A 226 -8.20 -0.51 -12.70
C ALA A 226 -7.97 -1.18 -11.33
N VAL A 227 -9.00 -1.24 -10.50
CA VAL A 227 -8.93 -1.93 -9.20
C VAL A 227 -8.76 -3.43 -9.48
N PRO A 228 -7.61 -4.05 -9.18
CA PRO A 228 -7.48 -5.49 -9.33
C PRO A 228 -8.49 -6.19 -8.41
N PRO A 229 -9.07 -7.33 -8.84
CA PRO A 229 -9.97 -8.09 -7.99
C PRO A 229 -9.26 -8.47 -6.70
N ALA A 230 -9.95 -8.29 -5.56
CA ALA A 230 -9.39 -8.58 -4.24
C ALA A 230 -8.84 -10.02 -4.20
N PRO A 231 -7.66 -10.25 -3.60
CA PRO A 231 -7.17 -11.61 -3.37
C PRO A 231 -8.23 -12.43 -2.63
N PRO A 232 -8.38 -13.73 -2.95
CA PRO A 232 -9.21 -14.63 -2.15
C PRO A 232 -8.75 -14.54 -0.70
N ALA A 233 -9.70 -14.41 0.24
CA ALA A 233 -9.40 -14.41 1.67
C ALA A 233 -8.67 -15.73 2.01
N THR A 234 -7.35 -15.67 2.16
CA THR A 234 -6.54 -16.81 2.60
C THR A 234 -6.41 -16.72 4.11
N LEU A 235 -7.35 -17.33 4.81
CA LEU A 235 -7.10 -17.79 6.17
C LEU A 235 -6.88 -19.30 6.12
N PRO A 236 -5.76 -19.84 6.63
CA PRO A 236 -5.74 -21.24 7.03
C PRO A 236 -6.59 -21.37 8.30
N ALA A 237 -7.79 -21.91 8.16
CA ALA A 237 -8.64 -22.29 9.29
C ALA A 237 -8.73 -23.83 9.40
N PRO A 238 -7.73 -24.55 9.96
CA PRO A 238 -7.97 -25.93 10.33
C PRO A 238 -8.56 -25.96 11.75
N ALA A 239 -9.90 -26.00 11.88
CA ALA A 239 -10.61 -26.73 12.96
C ALA A 239 -12.13 -26.50 13.08
N ILE A 240 -12.86 -25.88 12.13
CA ILE A 240 -14.32 -25.64 12.33
C ILE A 240 -15.23 -26.66 11.62
N HIS A 241 -14.70 -27.55 10.77
CA HIS A 241 -15.54 -28.49 10.02
C HIS A 241 -16.07 -29.72 10.78
N LYS A 242 -15.76 -29.91 12.07
CA LYS A 242 -16.22 -31.12 12.79
C LYS A 242 -17.50 -30.99 13.62
N SER A 243 -18.18 -29.85 13.62
CA SER A 243 -19.39 -29.66 14.45
C SER A 243 -20.72 -29.65 13.69
N MET A 244 -20.74 -29.89 12.36
CA MET A 244 -22.00 -29.88 11.59
C MET A 244 -22.72 -31.25 11.49
N GLU A 245 -22.16 -32.35 12.03
CA GLU A 245 -22.84 -33.67 12.01
C GLU A 245 -23.63 -34.00 13.29
N SER A 246 -23.66 -33.13 14.31
CA SER A 246 -24.32 -33.44 15.59
C SER A 246 -25.78 -32.95 15.69
N MET A 247 -26.38 -32.45 14.62
CA MET A 247 -27.74 -31.86 14.63
C MET A 247 -28.83 -32.94 14.50
N SER A 248 -28.99 -33.77 15.52
CA SER A 248 -30.25 -34.49 15.79
C SER A 248 -30.90 -33.90 17.05
N PRO A 249 -32.16 -33.44 17.01
CA PRO A 249 -32.81 -32.85 18.17
C PRO A 249 -33.06 -33.89 19.27
N LEU A 250 -32.34 -33.76 20.39
CA LEU A 250 -32.59 -34.50 21.63
C LEU A 250 -33.75 -33.84 22.39
N VAL A 251 -34.99 -34.14 22.00
CA VAL A 251 -36.17 -33.91 22.84
C VAL A 251 -36.95 -35.22 22.93
N LYS A 252 -36.86 -35.89 24.08
CA LYS A 252 -37.79 -36.96 24.45
C LYS A 252 -39.08 -36.31 24.98
N PRO A 253 -40.26 -36.58 24.41
CA PRO A 253 -41.52 -36.11 24.98
C PRO A 253 -41.83 -36.80 26.33
N CYS A 254 -42.35 -36.00 27.26
CA CYS A 254 -42.71 -36.35 28.64
C CYS A 254 -43.88 -37.37 28.71
N PRO A 255 -43.80 -38.47 29.47
CA PRO A 255 -44.87 -39.46 29.53
C PRO A 255 -45.81 -39.21 30.72
N LEU A 256 -46.78 -38.30 30.58
CA LEU A 256 -47.94 -38.23 31.48
C LEU A 256 -49.23 -37.95 30.69
N ALA A 257 -49.79 -39.00 30.11
CA ALA A 257 -51.21 -39.09 29.78
C ALA A 257 -51.62 -40.54 29.44
N LYS A 258 -51.80 -41.40 30.45
CA LYS A 258 -52.70 -42.56 30.34
C LYS A 258 -53.40 -42.77 31.67
N GLY A 259 -54.64 -42.31 31.74
CA GLY A 259 -55.52 -42.50 32.89
C GLY A 259 -56.92 -42.01 32.56
N GLY A 260 -57.60 -42.71 31.64
CA GLY A 260 -59.00 -42.43 31.31
C GLY A 260 -59.72 -43.66 30.79
N LYS A 261 -60.74 -44.08 31.56
CA LYS A 261 -61.87 -44.99 31.30
C LYS A 261 -61.77 -46.42 31.84
N ALA A 262 -62.39 -46.65 33.00
CA ALA A 262 -63.76 -47.17 33.11
C ALA A 262 -64.35 -46.71 34.45
#